data_AF-A0A1H6QZ81-F1
#
_entry.id   AF-A0A1H6QZ81-F1
#
_cell.length_a   1.000
_cell.length_b   1.000
_cell.length_c   1.000
_cell.angle_alpha   90.00
_cell.angle_beta   90.00
_cell.angle_gamma   90.00
#
_symmetry.space_group_name_H-M   'P 1'
#
loop_
_entity.id
_entity.type
_entity.pdbx_description
1 polymer ?
#
loop_
_entity_poly.entity_id
_entity_poly.type
_entity_poly.pdbx_seq_one_letter_code
_entity_poly.pdbx_strand_id
1 'polypeptide(L)'
;MAADYASLEDFKNHWSALKPEDEADATQKLHEASIEVRGLYPDLDGRIDSGLIDPDVPRLVVCRMVKRAMEPKDENAPPTGMESFQFGAGPFSVGGKMTNPDNSIYLSAADKRLLARSKHREAFTIIPGV
;
A
#
# COMPACT_ATOMS: atom_id res chain seq x y z
N MET A 1 -12.79 -19.62 -1.91
CA MET A 1 -11.83 -18.51 -2.08
C MET A 1 -12.29 -17.37 -1.19
N ALA A 2 -11.40 -16.70 -0.46
CA ALA A 2 -11.76 -15.52 0.31
C ALA A 2 -12.13 -14.39 -0.66
N ALA A 3 -13.07 -13.54 -0.27
CA ALA A 3 -13.43 -12.37 -1.08
C ALA A 3 -12.25 -11.38 -1.16
N ASP A 4 -12.23 -10.59 -2.23
CA ASP A 4 -11.30 -9.47 -2.38
C ASP A 4 -11.62 -8.38 -1.34
N TYR A 5 -10.61 -7.63 -0.90
CA TYR A 5 -10.79 -6.60 0.14
C TYR A 5 -11.52 -5.36 -0.36
N ALA A 6 -11.56 -5.15 -1.67
CA ALA A 6 -12.22 -4.01 -2.30
C ALA A 6 -12.92 -4.45 -3.59
N SER A 7 -14.14 -3.97 -3.78
CA SER A 7 -14.89 -4.15 -5.03
C SER A 7 -14.55 -3.04 -6.04
N LEU A 8 -14.97 -3.22 -7.29
CA LEU A 8 -14.90 -2.17 -8.31
C LEU A 8 -15.68 -0.91 -7.91
N GLU A 9 -16.80 -1.06 -7.20
CA GLU A 9 -17.59 0.07 -6.69
C GLU A 9 -16.81 0.87 -5.64
N ASP A 10 -16.17 0.18 -4.69
CA ASP A 10 -15.28 0.81 -3.70
C ASP A 10 -14.15 1.58 -4.37
N PHE A 11 -13.59 1.00 -5.44
CA PHE A 11 -12.52 1.61 -6.19
C PHE A 11 -12.97 2.85 -6.96
N LYS A 12 -14.15 2.84 -7.60
CA LYS A 12 -14.74 4.01 -8.26
C LYS A 12 -15.05 5.13 -7.26
N ASN A 13 -15.52 4.78 -6.07
CA ASN A 13 -15.72 5.73 -4.98
C ASN A 13 -14.39 6.34 -4.49
N HIS A 14 -13.30 5.56 -4.51
CA HIS A 14 -11.96 6.03 -4.15
C HIS A 14 -11.30 6.88 -5.25
N TRP A 15 -11.51 6.53 -6.52
CA TRP A 15 -10.91 7.18 -7.68
C TRP A 15 -11.94 7.44 -8.77
N SER A 16 -12.59 8.61 -8.69
CA SER A 16 -13.64 9.02 -9.62
C SER A 16 -13.16 9.33 -11.05
N ALA A 17 -11.85 9.35 -11.29
CA ALA A 17 -11.26 9.60 -12.61
C ALA A 17 -10.92 8.30 -13.38
N LEU A 18 -11.28 7.13 -12.84
CA LEU A 18 -11.17 5.86 -13.58
C LEU A 18 -12.04 5.92 -14.84
N LYS A 19 -11.44 5.60 -15.99
CA LYS A 19 -12.18 5.54 -17.24
C LYS A 19 -12.94 4.22 -17.37
N PRO A 20 -14.10 4.20 -18.04
CA PRO A 20 -14.86 2.97 -18.27
C PRO A 20 -14.07 1.87 -19.01
N GLU A 21 -13.15 2.26 -19.89
CA GLU A 21 -12.29 1.34 -20.66
C GLU A 21 -11.32 0.54 -19.79
N ASP A 22 -10.99 1.06 -18.60
CA ASP A 22 -9.99 0.47 -17.70
C ASP A 22 -10.63 -0.38 -16.58
N GLU A 23 -11.97 -0.52 -16.55
CA GLU A 23 -12.68 -1.21 -15.45
C GLU A 23 -12.35 -2.70 -15.34
N ALA A 24 -12.11 -3.36 -16.47
CA ALA A 24 -11.73 -4.78 -16.50
C ALA A 24 -10.31 -4.98 -15.92
N ASP A 25 -9.37 -4.11 -16.29
CA ASP A 25 -8.00 -4.12 -15.75
C ASP A 25 -8.00 -3.78 -14.26
N ALA A 26 -8.78 -2.78 -13.84
CA ALA A 26 -8.97 -2.43 -12.43
C ALA A 26 -9.48 -3.62 -11.61
N THR A 27 -10.48 -4.34 -12.12
CA THR A 27 -11.06 -5.51 -11.43
C THR A 27 -10.01 -6.61 -11.24
N GLN A 28 -9.24 -6.92 -12.28
CA GLN A 28 -8.16 -7.90 -12.21
C GLN A 28 -7.08 -7.48 -11.21
N LYS A 29 -6.66 -6.21 -11.24
CA LYS A 29 -5.64 -5.68 -10.31
C LYS A 29 -6.13 -5.63 -8.86
N LEU A 30 -7.42 -5.40 -8.61
CA LEU A 30 -8.01 -5.46 -7.25
C LEU A 30 -7.92 -6.88 -6.68
N HIS A 31 -8.15 -7.89 -7.52
CA HIS A 31 -8.00 -9.29 -7.14
C HIS A 31 -6.53 -9.63 -6.83
N GLU A 32 -5.61 -9.27 -7.73
CA GLU A 32 -4.17 -9.50 -7.55
C GLU A 32 -3.62 -8.78 -6.31
N ALA A 33 -4.02 -7.53 -6.08
CA ALA A 33 -3.64 -6.77 -4.89
C ALA A 33 -4.17 -7.43 -3.61
N SER A 34 -5.38 -7.98 -3.64
CA SER A 34 -5.95 -8.71 -2.49
C SER A 34 -5.19 -10.00 -2.19
N ILE A 35 -4.75 -10.73 -3.23
CA ILE A 35 -3.86 -11.89 -3.08
C ILE A 35 -2.52 -11.47 -2.48
N GLU A 36 -1.89 -10.41 -3.00
CA GLU A 36 -0.60 -9.93 -2.54
C GLU A 36 -0.64 -9.49 -1.07
N VAL A 37 -1.66 -8.70 -0.69
CA VAL A 37 -1.87 -8.28 0.70
C VAL A 37 -2.05 -9.49 1.62
N ARG A 38 -2.86 -10.47 1.22
CA ARG A 38 -3.07 -11.69 2.01
C ARG A 38 -1.82 -12.57 2.10
N GLY A 39 -1.00 -12.60 1.04
CA GLY A 39 0.28 -13.28 1.05
C GLY A 39 1.30 -12.64 1.99
N LEU A 40 1.30 -11.31 2.09
CA LEU A 40 2.20 -10.54 2.97
C LEU A 40 1.70 -10.48 4.42
N TYR A 41 0.39 -10.53 4.64
CA TYR A 41 -0.26 -10.46 5.94
C TYR A 41 -1.29 -11.60 6.10
N PRO A 42 -0.84 -12.85 6.31
CA PRO A 42 -1.73 -14.01 6.37
C PRO A 42 -2.68 -14.00 7.58
N ASP A 43 -2.39 -13.22 8.61
CA ASP A 43 -3.23 -13.03 9.80
C ASP A 43 -4.28 -11.93 9.62
N LEU A 44 -4.29 -11.22 8.49
CA LEU A 44 -5.12 -10.03 8.29
C LEU A 44 -6.62 -10.33 8.33
N ASP A 45 -7.07 -11.41 7.68
CA ASP A 45 -8.48 -11.82 7.72
C ASP A 45 -8.93 -12.10 9.16
N GLY A 46 -8.12 -12.84 9.92
CA GLY A 46 -8.39 -13.10 11.34
C GLY A 46 -8.40 -11.82 12.20
N ARG A 47 -7.57 -10.82 11.86
CA ARG A 47 -7.58 -9.51 12.54
C ARG A 47 -8.86 -8.74 12.24
N ILE A 48 -9.38 -8.80 11.01
CA ILE A 48 -10.66 -8.19 10.65
C ILE A 48 -11.79 -8.86 11.42
N ASP A 49 -11.85 -10.20 11.42
CA ASP A 49 -12.88 -10.98 12.11
C ASP A 49 -12.89 -10.72 13.63
N SER A 50 -11.71 -10.54 14.23
CA SER A 50 -11.56 -10.22 15.65
C SER A 50 -11.83 -8.74 16.00
N GLY A 51 -12.05 -7.87 15.00
CA GLY A 51 -12.19 -6.42 15.19
C GLY A 51 -10.90 -5.71 15.62
N LEU A 52 -9.72 -6.34 15.46
CA LEU A 52 -8.41 -5.73 15.75
C LEU A 52 -7.96 -4.73 14.68
N ILE A 53 -8.55 -4.80 13.49
CA ILE A 53 -8.36 -3.84 12.42
C ILE A 53 -9.72 -3.60 11.76
N ASP A 54 -9.99 -2.35 11.41
CA ASP A 54 -11.19 -2.00 10.66
C ASP A 54 -11.08 -2.58 9.22
N PRO A 55 -12.11 -3.26 8.68
CA PRO A 55 -12.12 -3.76 7.30
C PRO A 55 -11.92 -2.66 6.24
N ASP A 56 -12.17 -1.39 6.57
CA ASP A 56 -11.93 -0.26 5.68
C ASP A 56 -10.45 0.03 5.46
N VAL A 57 -9.59 -0.41 6.38
CA VAL A 57 -8.13 -0.25 6.26
C VAL A 57 -7.55 -1.06 5.09
N PRO A 58 -7.75 -2.40 5.00
CA PRO A 58 -7.28 -3.16 3.85
C PRO A 58 -7.99 -2.77 2.55
N ARG A 59 -9.28 -2.41 2.61
CA ARG A 59 -10.03 -1.87 1.47
C ARG A 59 -9.35 -0.63 0.89
N LEU A 60 -9.03 0.34 1.74
CA LEU A 60 -8.31 1.57 1.36
C LEU A 60 -6.93 1.26 0.76
N VAL A 61 -6.18 0.34 1.36
CA VAL A 61 -4.83 -0.02 0.91
C VAL A 61 -4.86 -0.65 -0.48
N VAL A 62 -5.76 -1.61 -0.71
CA VAL A 62 -5.93 -2.25 -2.02
C VAL A 62 -6.31 -1.22 -3.08
N CYS A 63 -7.28 -0.34 -2.81
CA CYS A 63 -7.62 0.74 -3.73
C CYS A 63 -6.43 1.64 -4.06
N ARG A 64 -5.59 1.99 -3.08
CA ARG A 64 -4.39 2.80 -3.32
C ARG A 64 -3.32 2.05 -4.14
N MET A 65 -3.15 0.75 -3.92
CA MET A 65 -2.23 -0.09 -4.68
C MET A 65 -2.62 -0.11 -6.16
N VAL A 66 -3.90 -0.39 -6.45
CA VAL A 66 -4.41 -0.43 -7.82
C VAL A 66 -4.35 0.93 -8.48
N LYS A 67 -4.75 2.00 -7.77
CA LYS A 67 -4.62 3.36 -8.31
C LYS A 67 -3.18 3.67 -8.71
N ARG A 68 -2.18 3.35 -7.90
CA ARG A 68 -0.77 3.59 -8.23
C ARG A 68 -0.25 2.75 -9.40
N ALA A 69 -0.82 1.56 -9.60
CA ALA A 69 -0.47 0.68 -10.70
C ALA A 69 -1.10 1.14 -12.02
N MET A 70 -2.26 1.79 -11.97
CA MET A 70 -3.02 2.24 -13.14
C MET A 70 -2.80 3.71 -13.50
N GLU A 71 -2.50 4.57 -12.53
CA GLU A 71 -2.34 6.00 -12.75
C GLU A 71 -1.11 6.23 -13.66
N PRO A 72 -1.31 6.77 -14.88
CA PRO A 72 -0.23 6.99 -15.82
C PRO A 72 0.75 7.98 -15.21
N LYS A 73 2.00 7.54 -15.01
CA LYS A 73 3.06 8.43 -14.54
C LYS A 73 3.58 9.21 -15.73
N ASP A 74 3.21 10.48 -15.80
CA ASP A 74 3.85 11.43 -16.70
C ASP A 74 5.36 11.41 -16.41
N GLU A 75 6.19 11.06 -17.40
CA GLU A 75 7.66 11.00 -17.22
C GLU A 75 8.25 12.34 -16.75
N ASN A 76 7.50 13.44 -16.94
CA ASN A 76 7.85 14.79 -16.53
C ASN A 76 7.14 15.29 -15.24
N ALA A 77 6.20 14.52 -14.69
CA ALA A 77 5.55 14.90 -13.42
C ALA A 77 6.34 14.35 -12.23
N PRO A 78 6.52 15.14 -11.15
CA PRO A 78 7.06 14.61 -9.91
C PRO A 78 6.11 13.49 -9.41
N PRO A 79 6.63 12.30 -9.07
CA PRO A 79 5.80 11.17 -8.66
C PRO A 79 4.95 11.55 -7.44
N THR A 80 3.63 11.41 -7.56
CA THR A 80 2.68 11.70 -6.49
C THR A 80 2.95 10.79 -5.30
N GLY A 81 3.44 11.37 -4.19
CA GLY A 81 3.57 10.67 -2.90
C GLY A 81 4.94 10.06 -2.57
N MET A 82 6.06 10.68 -2.99
CA MET A 82 7.39 10.29 -2.47
C MET A 82 8.20 11.51 -1.99
N GLU A 83 8.48 11.54 -0.69
CA GLU A 83 9.59 12.30 -0.10
C GLU A 83 10.89 11.72 -0.67
N SER A 84 11.72 12.56 -1.30
CA SER A 84 13.07 12.18 -1.68
C SER A 84 13.84 11.71 -0.45
N PHE A 85 14.26 10.44 -0.41
CA PHE A 85 15.19 9.98 0.61
C PHE A 85 16.59 10.45 0.23
N GLN A 86 17.01 11.57 0.81
CA GLN A 86 18.37 12.07 0.71
C GLN A 86 19.12 11.67 1.98
N PHE A 87 19.78 10.52 1.97
CA PHE A 87 20.77 10.18 3.00
C PHE A 87 22.10 10.83 2.62
N GLY A 88 22.36 12.02 3.16
CA GLY A 88 23.65 12.68 3.04
C GLY A 88 24.60 12.23 4.15
N ALA A 89 25.55 11.36 3.83
CA ALA A 89 26.74 11.12 4.65
C ALA A 89 27.97 11.31 3.77
N GLY A 90 28.52 12.53 3.73
CA GLY A 90 29.73 12.86 2.96
C GLY A 90 29.49 13.07 1.45
N PRO A 91 30.55 13.04 0.62
CA PRO A 91 30.52 13.50 -0.79
C PRO A 91 29.76 12.58 -1.76
N PHE A 92 29.09 11.54 -1.28
CA PHE A 92 28.30 10.63 -2.10
C PHE A 92 26.80 10.78 -1.75
N SER A 93 26.05 11.47 -2.60
CA SER A 93 24.58 11.44 -2.57
C SER A 93 24.10 10.38 -3.57
N VAL A 94 23.51 9.30 -3.06
CA VAL A 94 22.78 8.33 -3.90
C VAL A 94 21.30 8.62 -3.73
N GLY A 95 20.72 9.34 -4.70
CA GLY A 95 19.28 9.53 -4.82
C GLY A 95 18.72 8.58 -5.88
N GLY A 96 17.77 7.72 -5.51
CA GLY A 96 17.05 6.86 -6.44
C GLY A 96 15.63 7.37 -6.69
N LYS A 97 15.22 7.47 -7.95
CA LYS A 97 13.81 7.64 -8.36
C LYS A 97 13.25 6.26 -8.67
N MET A 98 12.22 5.82 -7.94
CA MET A 98 11.47 4.62 -8.30
C MET A 98 10.37 4.99 -9.30
N THR A 99 10.68 4.86 -10.58
CA THR A 99 9.65 4.82 -11.63
C THR A 99 9.06 3.41 -11.65
N ASN A 100 7.75 3.26 -11.82
CA ASN A 100 7.09 1.96 -11.97
C ASN A 100 6.69 1.76 -13.45
N PRO A 101 7.63 1.48 -14.35
CA PRO A 101 7.33 1.34 -15.78
C PRO A 101 6.50 0.10 -16.10
N ASP A 102 6.57 -0.94 -15.26
CA ASP A 102 5.88 -2.23 -15.48
C ASP A 102 4.43 -2.25 -14.97
N ASN A 103 3.87 -1.12 -14.50
CA ASN A 103 2.55 -1.06 -13.85
C ASN A 103 2.37 -2.14 -12.75
N SER A 104 3.46 -2.47 -12.07
CA SER A 104 3.46 -3.46 -11.00
C SER A 104 2.66 -2.98 -9.79
N ILE A 105 1.99 -3.90 -9.13
CA ILE A 105 1.28 -3.64 -7.87
C ILE A 105 2.31 -3.69 -6.74
N TYR A 106 2.28 -2.71 -5.84
CA TYR A 106 3.17 -2.67 -4.69
C TYR A 106 2.58 -1.87 -3.51
N LEU A 107 2.96 -2.28 -2.31
CA LEU A 107 2.67 -1.53 -1.08
C LEU A 107 3.66 -0.39 -0.86
N SER A 108 3.13 0.81 -0.60
CA SER A 108 3.95 1.93 -0.13
C SER A 108 4.35 1.75 1.34
N ALA A 109 5.35 2.50 1.81
CA ALA A 109 5.73 2.49 3.23
C ALA A 109 4.57 2.94 4.14
N ALA A 110 3.71 3.85 3.68
CA ALA A 110 2.52 4.28 4.42
C ALA A 110 1.48 3.15 4.54
N ASP A 111 1.24 2.39 3.47
CA ASP A 111 0.31 1.27 3.50
C ASP A 111 0.80 0.16 4.43
N LYS A 112 2.10 -0.15 4.37
CA LYS A 112 2.73 -1.13 5.28
C LYS A 112 2.56 -0.73 6.75
N ARG A 113 2.65 0.57 7.06
CA ARG A 113 2.40 1.10 8.41
C ARG A 113 0.94 0.98 8.82
N LEU A 114 0.02 1.18 7.88
CA LEU A 114 -1.42 1.07 8.11
C LEU A 114 -1.84 -0.38 8.39
N LEU A 115 -1.28 -1.33 7.65
CA LEU A 115 -1.54 -2.76 7.81
C LEU A 115 -0.75 -3.39 8.96
N ALA A 116 0.39 -2.81 9.34
CA ALA A 116 1.18 -3.29 10.46
C ALA A 116 0.33 -3.38 11.73
N ARG A 117 0.61 -4.40 12.55
CA ARG A 117 0.07 -4.43 13.91
C ARG A 117 0.54 -3.16 14.60
N SER A 118 -0.35 -2.47 15.33
CA SER A 118 0.06 -1.42 16.26
C SER A 118 1.15 -2.00 17.15
N LYS A 119 2.40 -1.64 16.87
CA LYS A 119 3.51 -1.96 17.77
C LYS A 119 3.22 -1.15 19.01
N HIS A 120 2.62 -1.77 20.01
CA HIS A 120 2.82 -1.32 21.38
C HIS A 120 4.33 -1.19 21.51
N ARG A 121 4.83 0.04 21.65
CA ARG A 121 6.23 0.27 21.93
C ARG A 121 6.45 -0.40 23.28
N GLU A 122 7.01 -1.59 23.28
CA GLU A 122 7.49 -2.22 24.50
C GLU A 122 8.53 -1.27 25.08
N ALA A 123 8.17 -0.61 26.18
CA ALA A 123 9.11 0.20 26.92
C ALA A 123 10.19 -0.74 27.42
N PHE A 124 11.38 -0.65 26.84
CA PHE A 124 12.53 -1.36 27.36
C PHE A 124 12.91 -0.70 28.69
N THR A 125 12.65 -1.40 29.79
CA THR A 125 13.14 -1.00 31.11
C THR A 125 14.64 -1.24 31.13
N ILE A 126 15.43 -0.17 31.04
CA ILE A 126 16.86 -0.23 31.36
C ILE A 126 16.93 -0.44 32.87
N ILE A 127 17.52 -1.56 33.32
CA ILE A 127 17.83 -1.77 34.73
C ILE A 127 19.17 -1.08 34.98
N PRO A 128 19.21 0.06 35.71
CA PRO A 128 20.48 0.65 36.10
C PRO A 128 21.12 -0.19 37.21
N GLY A 129 22.27 -0.80 36.92
CA GLY A 129 23.17 -1.35 37.93
C GLY A 129 23.35 -2.88 37.88
N VAL A 130 24.42 -3.30 37.20
CA VAL A 130 25.26 -4.45 37.57
C VAL A 130 26.72 -4.05 37.45
#